data_AF-A0A8C9FDU9-F1
#
_entry.id   AF-A0A8C9FDU9-F1
#
_cell.length_a   1.000
_cell.length_b   1.000
_cell.length_c   1.000
_cell.angle_alpha   90.00
_cell.angle_beta   90.00
_cell.angle_gamma   90.00
#
_symmetry.space_group_name_H-M   'P 1'
#
loop_
_entity.id
_entity.type
_entity.pdbx_description
1 polymer ?
#
loop_
_entity_poly.entity_id
_entity_poly.type
_entity_poly.pdbx_seq_one_letter_code
_entity_poly.pdbx_strand_id
1 'polypeptide(L)'
;MALFLHDTFPDGFLWGAGSAAYQTEGGWRQGGKGASIWDTFTHRPTTPAGSILPGPTGGDVASDSYNNIFRDIEGLRHLGVSHYRFSLAWTRLMPNGTSTAMSLGFVLSSAIRYDGVNVFGYTVWSLLDGFEWHRGYSIRRGLFYVDFQSHDKKLIPKSSVLFYQKLIEKNECHCFFKSLAMYLPAVVMHVLENFLKTPSV
;
A
#
# COMPACT_ATOMS: atom_id res chain seq x y z
N MET A 1 -23.99 -10.58 28.98
CA MET A 1 -24.01 -11.66 27.98
C MET A 1 -23.45 -11.05 26.69
N ALA A 2 -22.25 -11.47 26.26
CA ALA A 2 -21.56 -10.84 25.14
C ALA A 2 -22.20 -11.29 23.82
N LEU A 3 -22.71 -10.34 23.02
CA LEU A 3 -23.11 -10.57 21.64
C LEU A 3 -21.85 -10.88 20.82
N PHE A 4 -21.60 -12.14 20.50
CA PHE A 4 -20.85 -12.46 19.30
C PHE A 4 -21.78 -12.21 18.11
N LEU A 5 -21.43 -11.19 17.33
CA LEU A 5 -22.05 -10.83 16.05
C LEU A 5 -22.16 -12.10 15.16
N HIS A 6 -23.34 -12.38 14.62
CA HIS A 6 -23.54 -13.47 13.65
C HIS A 6 -22.67 -13.23 12.39
N ASP A 7 -22.16 -14.31 11.79
CA ASP A 7 -21.30 -14.37 10.58
C ASP A 7 -22.00 -13.91 9.28
N THR A 8 -22.85 -12.89 9.36
CA THR A 8 -23.62 -12.32 8.26
C THR A 8 -23.18 -10.88 8.04
N PHE A 9 -22.76 -10.57 6.82
CA PHE A 9 -22.29 -9.24 6.42
C PHE A 9 -23.33 -8.55 5.53
N PRO A 10 -23.39 -7.21 5.51
CA PRO A 10 -24.31 -6.47 4.65
C PRO A 10 -24.14 -6.80 3.17
N ASP A 11 -25.22 -6.66 2.39
CA ASP A 11 -25.16 -6.79 0.93
C ASP A 11 -24.14 -5.81 0.35
N GLY A 12 -23.33 -6.30 -0.59
CA GLY A 12 -22.24 -5.53 -1.19
C GLY A 12 -20.97 -5.43 -0.34
N PHE A 13 -20.87 -6.15 0.79
CA PHE A 13 -19.61 -6.26 1.53
C PHE A 13 -18.52 -6.89 0.67
N LEU A 14 -17.35 -6.25 0.60
CA LEU A 14 -16.25 -6.68 -0.25
C LEU A 14 -15.28 -7.58 0.51
N TRP A 15 -15.18 -8.83 0.06
CA TRP A 15 -14.16 -9.77 0.51
C TRP A 15 -12.97 -9.76 -0.41
N GLY A 16 -11.78 -9.62 0.17
CA GLY A 16 -10.55 -9.59 -0.61
C GLY A 16 -9.37 -10.18 0.12
N ALA A 17 -8.38 -10.62 -0.65
CA ALA A 17 -7.06 -10.96 -0.17
C ALA A 17 -6.06 -9.87 -0.56
N GLY A 18 -4.88 -9.87 0.03
CA GLY A 18 -3.84 -8.95 -0.41
C GLY A 18 -2.42 -9.42 -0.17
N SER A 19 -1.50 -8.81 -0.91
CA SER A 19 -0.08 -9.13 -0.92
C SER A 19 0.78 -7.89 -1.10
N ALA A 20 2.08 -8.07 -0.93
CA ALA A 20 3.07 -7.04 -1.22
C ALA A 20 4.18 -7.60 -2.08
N ALA A 21 4.59 -6.84 -3.10
CA ALA A 21 5.51 -7.28 -4.14
C ALA A 21 6.75 -8.01 -3.59
N TYR A 22 7.48 -7.41 -2.66
CA TYR A 22 8.72 -8.01 -2.13
C TYR A 22 8.47 -9.32 -1.34
N GLN A 23 7.29 -9.46 -0.73
CA GLN A 23 6.96 -10.62 0.10
C GLN A 23 6.49 -11.82 -0.73
N THR A 24 5.98 -11.60 -1.96
CA THR A 24 5.34 -12.66 -2.74
C THR A 24 5.92 -12.84 -4.15
N GLU A 25 6.37 -11.79 -4.84
CA GLU A 25 6.78 -11.87 -6.25
C GLU A 25 8.00 -12.76 -6.49
N GLY A 26 9.10 -12.54 -5.74
CA GLY A 26 10.38 -13.15 -6.09
C GLY A 26 10.98 -12.55 -7.36
N GLY A 27 11.70 -13.38 -8.13
CA GLY A 27 12.26 -13.00 -9.43
C GLY A 27 13.15 -11.75 -9.36
N TRP A 28 13.95 -11.60 -8.31
CA TRP A 28 14.52 -10.31 -7.90
C TRP A 28 15.42 -9.60 -8.93
N ARG A 29 15.98 -10.34 -9.89
CA ARG A 29 16.77 -9.86 -11.05
C ARG A 29 16.11 -10.10 -12.41
N GLN A 30 14.92 -10.68 -12.45
CA GLN A 30 14.25 -11.00 -13.71
C GLN A 30 13.60 -9.75 -14.31
N GLY A 31 13.48 -9.71 -15.64
CA GLY A 31 12.79 -8.64 -16.36
C GLY A 31 13.41 -7.24 -16.22
N GLY A 32 14.72 -7.16 -15.96
CA GLY A 32 15.42 -5.88 -15.82
C GLY A 32 15.14 -5.13 -14.50
N LYS A 33 14.57 -5.81 -13.50
CA LYS A 33 14.29 -5.24 -12.17
C LYS A 33 15.56 -4.67 -11.52
N GLY A 34 15.45 -3.46 -10.97
CA GLY A 34 16.49 -2.84 -10.14
C GLY A 34 16.50 -3.36 -8.69
N ALA A 35 17.60 -3.10 -8.00
CA ALA A 35 17.76 -3.48 -6.59
C ALA A 35 16.91 -2.57 -5.68
N SER A 36 16.09 -3.18 -4.83
CA SER A 36 15.33 -2.48 -3.80
C SER A 36 16.13 -2.33 -2.51
N ILE A 37 15.60 -1.52 -1.59
CA ILE A 37 16.17 -1.39 -0.24
C ILE A 37 16.13 -2.75 0.49
N TRP A 38 15.09 -3.56 0.26
CA TRP A 38 14.95 -4.87 0.89
C TRP A 38 15.91 -5.91 0.29
N ASP A 39 16.16 -5.88 -1.02
CA ASP A 39 17.23 -6.69 -1.65
C ASP A 39 18.58 -6.35 -0.99
N THR A 40 18.89 -5.05 -0.92
CA THR A 40 20.14 -4.56 -0.31
C THR A 40 20.25 -4.94 1.16
N PHE A 41 19.14 -4.93 1.90
CA PHE A 41 19.12 -5.28 3.32
C PHE A 41 19.33 -6.78 3.54
N THR A 42 18.62 -7.63 2.79
CA THR A 42 18.66 -9.09 2.94
C THR A 42 19.93 -9.72 2.36
N HIS A 43 20.59 -9.07 1.38
CA HIS A 43 21.89 -9.50 0.85
C HIS A 43 23.09 -8.98 1.64
N ARG A 44 22.89 -8.12 2.65
CA ARG A 44 24.01 -7.73 3.53
C ARG A 44 24.43 -8.93 4.36
N PRO A 45 25.74 -9.25 4.41
CA PRO A 45 26.23 -10.27 5.31
C PRO A 45 26.17 -9.75 6.75
N THR A 46 25.09 -10.05 7.47
CA THR A 46 25.04 -9.98 8.93
C THR A 46 25.12 -11.41 9.46
N THR A 47 26.32 -11.81 9.88
CA THR A 47 26.73 -13.13 10.44
C THR A 47 26.05 -13.48 11.78
N PRO A 48 26.10 -14.73 12.32
CA PRO A 48 26.39 -16.05 11.74
C PRO A 48 25.11 -16.94 11.67
N ALA A 49 25.26 -18.18 11.20
CA ALA A 49 24.22 -19.21 11.04
C ALA A 49 23.07 -19.16 12.07
N GLY A 50 21.84 -18.96 11.60
CA GLY A 50 20.68 -18.92 12.49
C GLY A 50 19.30 -18.75 11.85
N SER A 51 19.16 -18.86 10.52
CA SER A 51 17.82 -19.09 9.95
C SER A 51 17.40 -20.51 10.27
N ILE A 52 16.52 -20.68 11.26
CA ILE A 52 15.98 -21.99 11.69
C ILE A 52 15.00 -22.57 10.62
N LEU A 53 14.69 -21.82 9.57
CA LEU A 53 13.85 -22.30 8.47
C LEU A 53 14.72 -22.66 7.25
N PRO A 54 14.57 -23.88 6.67
CA PRO A 54 15.16 -24.20 5.38
C PRO A 54 14.49 -23.35 4.29
N GLY A 55 15.24 -22.44 3.66
CA GLY A 55 14.76 -21.59 2.57
C GLY A 55 15.66 -20.38 2.30
N PRO A 56 15.45 -19.65 1.18
CA PRO A 56 16.17 -18.42 0.90
C PRO A 56 15.96 -17.41 2.03
N THR A 57 17.02 -16.86 2.59
CA THR A 57 16.97 -15.92 3.74
C THR A 57 16.46 -14.52 3.36
N GLY A 58 15.81 -14.37 2.21
CA GLY A 58 15.38 -13.10 1.63
C GLY A 58 14.31 -13.28 0.54
N GLY A 59 13.86 -12.16 -0.05
CA GLY A 59 12.78 -12.12 -1.04
C GLY A 59 13.18 -12.52 -2.47
N ASP A 60 14.32 -13.20 -2.66
CA ASP A 60 14.88 -13.51 -3.99
C ASP A 60 13.94 -14.36 -4.85
N VAL A 61 13.35 -15.38 -4.20
CA VAL A 61 12.33 -16.27 -4.78
C VAL A 61 10.95 -15.99 -4.15
N ALA A 62 10.89 -15.67 -2.85
CA ALA A 62 9.63 -15.47 -2.12
C ALA A 62 8.63 -16.63 -2.36
N SER A 63 7.37 -16.33 -2.67
CA SER A 63 6.35 -17.32 -3.08
C SER A 63 6.34 -17.59 -4.60
N ASP A 64 7.28 -16.99 -5.33
CA ASP A 64 7.45 -17.05 -6.78
C ASP A 64 6.21 -16.63 -7.60
N SER A 65 5.44 -15.66 -7.09
CA SER A 65 4.25 -15.12 -7.78
C SER A 65 4.60 -14.46 -9.12
N TYR A 66 5.83 -13.99 -9.32
CA TYR A 66 6.29 -13.42 -10.59
C TYR A 66 6.19 -14.42 -11.74
N ASN A 67 6.54 -15.69 -11.48
CA ASN A 67 6.49 -16.75 -12.49
C ASN A 67 5.18 -17.55 -12.45
N ASN A 68 4.40 -17.42 -11.37
CA ASN A 68 3.23 -18.27 -11.11
C ASN A 68 1.93 -17.49 -10.88
N ILE A 69 1.72 -16.38 -11.58
CA ILE A 69 0.53 -15.54 -11.38
C ILE A 69 -0.79 -16.29 -11.59
N PHE A 70 -0.85 -17.22 -12.55
CA PHE A 70 -2.06 -18.03 -12.80
C PHE A 70 -2.40 -18.96 -11.63
N ARG A 71 -1.40 -19.51 -10.95
CA ARG A 71 -1.59 -20.32 -9.74
C ARG A 71 -2.23 -19.47 -8.64
N ASP A 72 -1.75 -18.26 -8.46
CA ASP A 72 -2.25 -17.36 -7.43
C ASP A 72 -3.69 -16.89 -7.73
N ILE A 73 -4.01 -16.62 -9.00
CA ILE A 73 -5.38 -16.31 -9.45
C ILE A 73 -6.33 -17.48 -9.16
N GLU A 74 -5.91 -18.73 -9.44
CA GLU A 74 -6.76 -19.89 -9.11
C GLU A 74 -6.97 -20.03 -7.60
N GLY A 75 -5.95 -19.71 -6.79
CA GLY A 75 -6.09 -19.65 -5.33
C GLY A 75 -7.13 -18.62 -4.88
N LEU A 76 -7.11 -17.42 -5.46
CA LEU A 76 -8.12 -16.37 -5.19
C LEU A 76 -9.52 -16.82 -5.61
N ARG A 77 -9.63 -17.48 -6.76
CA ARG A 77 -10.90 -18.03 -7.26
C ARG A 77 -11.44 -19.11 -6.33
N HIS A 78 -10.58 -20.01 -5.86
CA HIS A 78 -10.94 -21.07 -4.92
C HIS A 78 -11.39 -20.50 -3.57
N LEU A 79 -10.74 -19.43 -3.10
CA LEU A 79 -11.13 -18.72 -1.87
C LEU A 79 -12.47 -18.00 -2.01
N GLY A 80 -12.91 -17.68 -3.24
CA GLY A 80 -14.18 -17.00 -3.51
C GLY A 80 -14.16 -15.51 -3.17
N VAL A 81 -12.99 -14.88 -3.14
CA VAL A 81 -12.89 -13.43 -2.92
C VAL A 81 -13.29 -12.65 -4.16
N SER A 82 -13.89 -11.47 -3.95
CA SER A 82 -14.27 -10.57 -5.05
C SER A 82 -13.14 -9.60 -5.43
N HIS A 83 -12.15 -9.40 -4.55
CA HIS A 83 -11.13 -8.38 -4.71
C HIS A 83 -9.73 -8.91 -4.36
N TYR A 84 -8.71 -8.38 -5.04
CA TYR A 84 -7.31 -8.63 -4.69
C TYR A 84 -6.52 -7.32 -4.64
N ARG A 85 -5.96 -7.02 -3.47
CA ARG A 85 -5.10 -5.84 -3.26
C ARG A 85 -3.64 -6.26 -3.23
N PHE A 86 -2.88 -5.85 -4.23
CA PHE A 86 -1.43 -6.10 -4.27
C PHE A 86 -0.67 -4.78 -4.41
N SER A 87 0.61 -4.79 -4.06
CA SER A 87 1.51 -3.65 -4.31
C SER A 87 2.36 -3.90 -5.56
N LEU A 88 2.76 -2.82 -6.24
CA LEU A 88 3.67 -2.86 -7.37
C LEU A 88 5.11 -2.65 -6.90
N ALA A 89 6.05 -3.49 -7.36
CA ALA A 89 7.46 -3.24 -7.14
C ALA A 89 7.94 -2.01 -7.91
N TRP A 90 8.22 -0.91 -7.19
CA TRP A 90 8.77 0.32 -7.80
C TRP A 90 10.02 0.01 -8.63
N THR A 91 10.89 -0.88 -8.14
CA THR A 91 12.14 -1.22 -8.84
C THR A 91 11.94 -2.06 -10.09
N ARG A 92 10.74 -2.59 -10.34
CA ARG A 92 10.38 -3.17 -11.64
C ARG A 92 9.92 -2.08 -12.62
N LEU A 93 9.17 -1.09 -12.13
CA LEU A 93 8.67 0.01 -12.95
C LEU A 93 9.76 1.05 -13.26
N MET A 94 10.65 1.29 -12.31
CA MET A 94 11.75 2.26 -12.38
C MET A 94 13.01 1.64 -11.76
N PRO A 95 13.73 0.77 -12.52
CA PRO A 95 14.91 0.08 -12.03
C PRO A 95 16.00 0.98 -11.43
N ASN A 96 16.16 2.20 -11.96
CA ASN A 96 17.18 3.16 -11.53
C ASN A 96 16.62 4.27 -10.62
N GLY A 97 15.34 4.18 -10.21
CA GLY A 97 14.68 5.18 -9.36
C GLY A 97 14.43 6.54 -10.01
N THR A 98 14.84 6.75 -11.27
CA THR A 98 14.60 7.98 -12.02
C THR A 98 13.22 7.98 -12.69
N SER A 99 12.49 9.07 -12.49
CA SER A 99 11.17 9.27 -13.10
C SER A 99 11.31 9.76 -14.53
N THR A 100 11.14 8.88 -15.51
CA THR A 100 10.34 9.30 -16.67
C THR A 100 8.89 9.23 -16.24
N ALA A 101 8.07 10.23 -16.57
CA ALA A 101 6.65 10.36 -16.19
C ALA A 101 5.73 9.21 -16.70
N MET A 102 6.31 8.10 -17.17
CA MET A 102 5.70 6.92 -17.77
C MET A 102 5.44 5.76 -16.80
N SER A 103 5.65 5.88 -15.48
CA SER A 103 5.76 4.67 -14.64
C SER A 103 4.46 4.18 -14.01
N LEU A 104 3.73 4.98 -13.23
CA LEU A 104 2.54 4.49 -12.51
C LEU A 104 1.23 4.73 -13.26
N GLY A 105 0.98 5.97 -13.70
CA GLY A 105 -0.26 6.32 -14.40
C GLY A 105 -0.41 5.57 -15.73
N PHE A 106 0.69 5.37 -16.46
CA PHE A 106 0.71 4.56 -17.67
C PHE A 106 0.40 3.10 -17.38
N VAL A 107 1.02 2.48 -16.36
CA VAL A 107 0.78 1.07 -16.02
C VAL A 107 -0.67 0.84 -15.63
N LEU A 108 -1.24 1.70 -14.77
CA LEU A 108 -2.64 1.59 -14.39
C LEU A 108 -3.56 1.83 -15.59
N SER A 109 -3.28 2.86 -16.40
CA SER A 109 -4.09 3.14 -17.60
C SER A 109 -4.00 2.01 -18.63
N SER A 110 -2.84 1.37 -18.79
CA SER A 110 -2.66 0.28 -19.73
C SER A 110 -3.37 -0.99 -19.27
N ALA A 111 -3.27 -1.33 -17.98
CA ALA A 111 -3.99 -2.44 -17.39
C ALA A 111 -5.52 -2.29 -17.55
N ILE A 112 -6.03 -1.07 -17.38
CA ILE A 112 -7.46 -0.78 -17.55
C ILE A 112 -7.87 -0.82 -19.03
N ARG A 113 -7.14 -0.12 -19.90
CA ARG A 113 -7.58 0.13 -21.29
C ARG A 113 -7.25 -1.00 -22.26
N TYR A 114 -6.12 -1.67 -22.07
CA TYR A 114 -5.62 -2.69 -22.99
C TYR A 114 -5.79 -4.10 -22.45
N ASP A 115 -5.55 -4.30 -21.14
CA ASP A 115 -5.64 -5.63 -20.53
C ASP A 115 -7.04 -5.92 -19.95
N GLY A 116 -7.94 -4.93 -19.94
CA GLY A 116 -9.32 -5.07 -19.46
C GLY A 116 -9.44 -5.37 -17.97
N VAL A 117 -8.39 -5.09 -17.18
CA VAL A 117 -8.37 -5.35 -15.74
C VAL A 117 -9.22 -4.30 -15.03
N ASN A 118 -10.16 -4.75 -14.20
CA ASN A 118 -10.99 -3.87 -13.38
C ASN A 118 -10.19 -3.27 -12.21
N VAL A 119 -9.42 -2.23 -12.48
CA VAL A 119 -8.72 -1.43 -11.47
C VAL A 119 -9.62 -0.28 -11.03
N PHE A 120 -10.23 -0.41 -9.85
CA PHE A 120 -11.18 0.57 -9.31
C PHE A 120 -10.58 1.47 -8.23
N GLY A 121 -9.32 1.26 -7.84
CA GLY A 121 -8.69 2.04 -6.79
C GLY A 121 -7.17 1.91 -6.72
N TYR A 122 -6.53 2.96 -6.19
CA TYR A 122 -5.12 2.99 -5.85
C TYR A 122 -4.96 3.43 -4.40
N THR A 123 -4.17 2.70 -3.62
CA THR A 123 -3.89 3.03 -2.22
C THR A 123 -2.40 3.29 -2.04
N VAL A 124 -2.06 4.39 -1.38
CA VAL A 124 -0.70 4.56 -0.83
C VAL A 124 -0.46 3.52 0.27
N TRP A 125 0.80 3.10 0.44
CA TRP A 125 1.15 2.04 1.39
C TRP A 125 0.81 2.40 2.83
N SER A 126 1.09 3.63 3.25
CA SER A 126 0.75 4.12 4.57
C SER A 126 0.55 5.64 4.57
N LEU A 127 -0.47 6.07 5.32
CA LEU A 127 -0.68 7.48 5.61
C LEU A 127 0.44 8.03 6.51
N LEU A 128 0.84 7.27 7.54
CA LEU A 128 1.80 7.67 8.56
C LEU A 128 3.11 6.89 8.44
N ASP A 129 4.18 7.44 9.00
CA ASP A 129 5.43 6.69 9.13
C ASP A 129 5.23 5.41 9.95
N GLY A 130 5.63 4.29 9.36
CA GLY A 130 5.55 2.97 9.98
C GLY A 130 6.76 2.68 10.85
N PHE A 131 6.57 1.80 11.83
CA PHE A 131 7.65 1.24 12.62
C PHE A 131 8.35 0.14 11.83
N GLU A 132 9.68 0.21 11.73
CA GLU A 132 10.51 -0.81 11.10
C GLU A 132 11.31 -1.54 12.17
N TRP A 133 11.19 -2.87 12.28
CA TRP A 133 11.71 -3.69 13.39
C TRP A 133 13.13 -3.34 13.86
N HIS A 134 14.06 -3.18 12.91
CA HIS A 134 15.49 -2.94 13.20
C HIS A 134 15.89 -1.45 13.11
N ARG A 135 14.96 -0.55 12.73
CA ARG A 135 15.23 0.87 12.45
C ARG A 135 14.31 1.82 13.22
N GLY A 136 13.32 1.31 13.93
CA GLY A 136 12.25 2.11 14.53
C GLY A 136 11.61 3.04 13.50
N TYR A 137 11.42 4.30 13.89
CA TYR A 137 10.89 5.38 13.04
C TYR A 137 11.96 6.18 12.29
N SER A 138 13.21 5.70 12.24
CA SER A 138 14.27 6.38 11.47
C SER A 138 14.02 6.31 9.95
N ILE A 139 13.32 5.29 9.49
CA ILE A 139 12.85 5.16 8.11
C ILE A 139 11.44 5.75 8.02
N ARG A 140 11.29 6.80 7.20
CA ARG A 140 10.07 7.62 7.12
C ARG A 140 9.33 7.44 5.78
N ARG A 141 8.59 6.33 5.61
CA ARG A 141 7.90 5.95 4.36
C ARG A 141 6.44 6.37 4.23
N GLY A 142 5.82 6.89 5.28
CA GLY A 142 4.44 7.39 5.23
C GLY A 142 4.34 8.74 4.53
N LEU A 143 3.12 9.14 4.17
CA LEU A 143 2.87 10.48 3.63
C LEU A 143 3.08 11.59 4.67
N PHE A 144 2.76 11.31 5.93
CA PHE A 144 2.92 12.23 7.06
C PHE A 144 3.95 11.71 8.04
N TYR A 145 4.73 12.65 8.58
CA TYR A 145 5.56 12.43 9.76
C TYR A 145 4.77 12.82 11.01
N VAL A 146 4.86 12.01 12.06
CA VAL A 146 4.31 12.34 13.38
C VAL A 146 5.42 12.98 14.21
N ASP A 147 5.22 14.20 14.67
CA ASP A 147 6.16 14.82 15.61
C ASP A 147 5.97 14.23 17.01
N PHE A 148 6.82 13.26 17.35
CA PHE A 148 6.80 12.59 18.65
C PHE A 148 7.20 13.50 19.83
N GLN A 149 7.80 14.67 19.58
CA GLN A 149 8.15 15.63 20.62
C GLN A 149 7.00 16.58 20.96
N SER A 150 6.07 16.76 20.02
CA SER A 150 4.87 17.55 20.26
C SER A 150 3.91 16.82 21.20
N HIS A 151 3.31 17.55 22.14
CA HIS A 151 2.37 16.98 23.10
C HIS A 151 1.13 16.37 22.43
N ASP A 152 0.73 16.94 21.29
CA ASP A 152 -0.44 16.58 20.49
C ASP A 152 -0.14 15.60 19.34
N LYS A 153 1.11 15.15 19.17
CA LYS A 153 1.53 14.28 18.06
C LYS A 153 1.20 14.87 16.69
N LYS A 154 1.55 16.14 16.50
CA LYS A 154 1.28 16.92 15.29
C LYS A 154 1.72 16.18 14.03
N LEU A 155 0.83 16.16 13.03
CA LEU A 155 1.10 15.60 11.69
C LEU A 155 1.78 16.66 10.82
N ILE A 156 2.96 16.32 10.30
CA ILE A 156 3.73 17.17 9.39
C ILE A 156 3.66 16.55 7.99
N PRO A 157 3.05 17.23 7.00
CA PRO A 157 2.96 16.71 5.63
C PRO A 157 4.33 16.71 4.96
N LYS A 158 4.62 15.65 4.20
CA LYS A 158 5.80 15.60 3.32
C LYS A 158 5.45 16.12 1.93
N SER A 159 6.46 16.38 1.09
CA SER A 159 6.27 16.79 -0.31
C SER A 159 5.40 15.82 -1.11
N SER A 160 5.41 14.53 -0.77
CA SER A 160 4.55 13.50 -1.37
C SER A 160 3.06 13.74 -1.12
N VAL A 161 2.67 14.42 -0.04
CA VAL A 161 1.28 14.80 0.23
C VAL A 161 0.80 15.78 -0.82
N LEU A 162 1.58 16.83 -1.08
CA LEU A 162 1.23 17.85 -2.09
C LEU A 162 1.13 17.24 -3.49
N PHE A 163 2.04 16.32 -3.82
CA PHE A 163 1.96 15.57 -5.08
C PHE A 163 0.66 14.75 -5.16
N TYR A 164 0.33 14.01 -4.10
CA TYR A 164 -0.85 13.15 -4.07
C TYR A 164 -2.16 13.96 -4.10
N GLN A 165 -2.22 15.11 -3.42
CA GLN A 165 -3.34 16.04 -3.50
C GLN A 165 -3.58 16.53 -4.94
N LYS A 166 -2.55 17.02 -5.61
CA LYS A 166 -2.63 17.43 -7.02
C LYS A 166 -3.06 16.29 -7.94
N LEU A 167 -2.61 15.07 -7.66
CA LEU A 167 -2.99 13.89 -8.43
C LEU A 167 -4.49 13.57 -8.26
N ILE A 168 -5.00 13.63 -7.03
CA ILE A 168 -6.43 13.42 -6.73
C ILE A 168 -7.28 14.51 -7.40
N GLU A 169 -6.88 15.78 -7.26
CA GLU A 169 -7.57 16.93 -7.87
C GLU A 169 -7.64 16.80 -9.39
N LYS A 170 -6.52 16.44 -10.03
CA LYS A 170 -6.42 16.31 -11.49
C LYS A 170 -7.28 15.16 -12.06
N ASN A 171 -7.48 14.09 -11.30
CA ASN A 171 -8.20 12.90 -11.79
C ASN A 171 -9.65 12.84 -11.29
N GLU A 172 -10.22 13.97 -10.85
CA GLU A 172 -11.60 14.09 -10.37
C GLU A 172 -12.02 12.93 -9.45
N CYS A 173 -11.17 12.57 -8.48
CA CYS A 173 -11.55 11.61 -7.44
C CYS A 173 -12.54 12.25 -6.46
N HIS A 174 -13.75 12.55 -6.95
CA HIS A 174 -14.94 12.72 -6.14
C HIS A 174 -15.24 11.33 -5.55
N CYS A 175 -14.61 10.92 -4.46
CA CYS A 175 -15.09 9.89 -3.51
C CYS A 175 -14.01 9.47 -2.50
N PHE A 176 -14.20 9.86 -1.23
CA PHE A 176 -13.96 8.98 -0.07
C PHE A 176 -14.67 9.49 1.20
N PHE A 177 -14.83 10.81 1.36
CA PHE A 177 -15.32 11.38 2.63
C PHE A 177 -16.84 11.55 2.78
N LYS A 178 -17.64 11.38 1.72
CA LYS A 178 -19.12 11.41 1.87
C LYS A 178 -19.69 10.18 2.58
N SER A 179 -18.95 9.06 2.63
CA SER A 179 -19.43 7.81 3.26
C SER A 179 -19.10 7.71 4.76
N LEU A 180 -18.00 8.34 5.22
CA LEU A 180 -17.62 8.32 6.64
C LEU A 180 -18.54 9.17 7.53
N ALA A 181 -19.31 10.09 6.93
CA ALA A 181 -20.32 10.91 7.62
C ALA A 181 -21.53 10.11 8.14
N MET A 182 -21.66 8.83 7.79
CA MET A 182 -22.81 7.99 8.18
C MET A 182 -22.58 7.17 9.47
N TYR A 183 -21.33 7.08 9.98
CA TYR A 183 -20.98 6.15 11.07
C TYR A 183 -20.17 6.74 12.24
N LEU A 184 -20.10 8.07 12.39
CA LEU A 184 -19.42 8.70 13.54
C LEU A 184 -20.42 9.37 14.50
N PRO A 185 -20.22 9.26 15.84
CA PRO A 185 -21.06 9.95 16.82
C PRO A 185 -21.08 11.47 16.59
N ALA A 186 -22.25 12.10 16.76
CA ALA A 186 -22.53 13.50 16.43
C ALA A 186 -21.54 14.54 16.99
N VAL A 187 -20.78 14.21 18.04
CA VAL A 187 -19.77 15.08 18.65
C VAL A 187 -18.53 15.30 17.75
N VAL A 188 -18.18 14.33 16.90
CA VAL A 188 -17.02 14.43 15.99
C VAL A 188 -17.33 15.32 14.77
N MET A 189 -18.60 15.38 14.35
CA MET A 189 -19.04 16.21 13.22
C MET A 189 -18.90 17.71 13.53
N HIS A 190 -19.15 18.14 14.76
CA HIS A 190 -19.07 19.55 15.14
C HIS A 190 -17.63 20.10 15.13
N VAL A 191 -16.63 19.25 15.38
CA VAL A 191 -15.21 19.61 15.31
C VAL A 191 -14.73 19.68 13.85
N LEU A 192 -15.19 18.77 13.00
CA LEU A 192 -14.83 18.72 11.58
C LEU A 192 -15.51 19.82 10.75
N GLU A 193 -16.77 20.17 11.04
CA GLU A 193 -17.46 21.27 10.36
C GLU A 193 -16.82 22.64 10.64
N ASN A 194 -16.25 22.82 11.84
CA ASN A 194 -15.52 24.04 12.19
C ASN A 194 -14.13 24.09 11.55
N PHE A 195 -13.49 22.93 11.33
CA PHE A 195 -12.19 22.84 10.63
C PHE A 195 -12.30 23.09 9.11
N LEU A 196 -13.46 22.80 8.51
CA LEU A 196 -13.72 23.00 7.08
C LEU A 196 -14.20 24.42 6.71
N LYS A 197 -14.53 25.26 7.69
CA LYS A 197 -15.03 26.64 7.47
C LYS A 197 -13.96 27.71 7.61
N THR A 198 -12.74 27.37 8.04
CA THR A 198 -11.63 28.34 8.06
C THR A 198 -11.03 28.49 6.67
N PRO A 199 -11.08 29.69 6.05
CA PRO A 199 -10.39 29.94 4.79
C PRO A 199 -8.89 29.78 4.99
N SER A 200 -8.23 29.13 4.05
CA SER A 200 -6.77 29.04 4.00
C SER A 200 -6.16 30.44 3.93
N VAL A 201 -5.39 30.81 4.97
CA VAL A 201 -4.44 31.94 4.92
C VAL A 201 -3.15 31.47 4.26
#